data_AF-A0A949H6S8-F1
#
_entry.id   AF-A0A949H6S8-F1
#
_cell.length_a   1.000
_cell.length_b   1.000
_cell.length_c   1.000
_cell.angle_alpha   90.00
_cell.angle_beta   90.00
_cell.angle_gamma   90.00
#
_symmetry.space_group_name_H-M   'P 1'
#
loop_
_entity.id
_entity.type
_entity.pdbx_description
1 polymer ?
#
loop_
_entity_poly.entity_id
_entity_poly.type
_entity_poly.pdbx_seq_one_letter_code
_entity_poly.pdbx_strand_id
1 'polypeptide(L)'
;MASDVCPFTIDRAVMTQRWCDVTFAHWPVDPAAVRAVLPPGLEPDLHDGRAWVSLVGFTMDSLRLTGLPPIPTTSRFPEFNVRTYVMGPDGPGVWFCSLDVPHWLPVLVARTGFALPYDKGTVGVLDTEDRVGWYVQRQWPERCTGELVVRSTGVPVADDPLAVFLTARWRLYARTRGGVVLTAPVHHEPWSLVHGELVSVDTAVATAAGLPVHGDPIVHVGGTVSVRVGAPRPVRAAPLPTGDLVVHFDDDCGFCSACVRLLARISDASVRYQPARLLDDPVLARLSEVAIIVTGAQGAASGVDGVAAVLGRCGPAGRLAGALLRLPGLHLVAGVVYALVARNRQRISRRLGLKAACDLPTPTPTPGSA
;
A
#
# COMPACT_ATOMS: atom_id res chain seq x y z
N MET A 1 4.94 -14.82 4.64
CA MET A 1 4.56 -15.42 3.35
C MET A 1 3.11 -15.04 3.05
N ALA A 2 2.79 -14.63 1.84
CA ALA A 2 1.41 -14.34 1.45
C ALA A 2 0.62 -15.66 1.37
N SER A 3 -0.62 -15.64 1.85
CA SER A 3 -1.57 -16.77 1.77
C SER A 3 -2.54 -16.51 0.63
N ASP A 4 -2.83 -17.54 -0.17
CA ASP A 4 -3.83 -17.56 -1.21
C ASP A 4 -5.27 -17.61 -0.66
N VAL A 5 -5.42 -17.96 0.62
CA VAL A 5 -6.68 -17.88 1.38
C VAL A 5 -6.80 -16.57 2.13
N CYS A 6 -7.99 -15.96 2.07
CA CYS A 6 -8.32 -14.76 2.81
C CYS A 6 -8.26 -14.99 4.33
N PRO A 7 -7.50 -14.17 5.09
CA PRO A 7 -7.30 -14.41 6.52
C PRO A 7 -8.48 -13.98 7.41
N PHE A 8 -9.56 -13.47 6.82
CA PHE A 8 -10.75 -13.02 7.54
C PHE A 8 -12.02 -13.21 6.71
N THR A 9 -13.17 -13.22 7.37
CA THR A 9 -14.49 -13.18 6.73
C THR A 9 -15.04 -11.75 6.70
N ILE A 10 -15.98 -11.50 5.79
CA ILE A 10 -16.76 -10.24 5.74
C ILE A 10 -18.22 -10.58 5.98
N ASP A 11 -18.60 -10.63 7.26
CA ASP A 11 -19.95 -11.03 7.69
C ASP A 11 -21.00 -10.03 7.20
N ARG A 12 -20.68 -8.74 7.30
CA ARG A 12 -21.52 -7.62 6.82
C ARG A 12 -20.85 -6.94 5.63
N ALA A 13 -21.05 -7.50 4.45
CA ALA A 13 -20.66 -6.85 3.21
C ALA A 13 -21.59 -5.67 2.93
N VAL A 14 -21.03 -4.55 2.45
CA VAL A 14 -21.83 -3.43 1.92
C VAL A 14 -22.08 -3.59 0.41
N MET A 15 -21.24 -4.40 -0.25
CA MET A 15 -21.34 -4.68 -1.67
C MET A 15 -20.92 -6.12 -1.94
N THR A 16 -21.66 -6.79 -2.82
CA THR A 16 -21.31 -8.10 -3.37
C THR A 16 -21.28 -8.03 -4.89
N GLN A 17 -20.36 -8.74 -5.50
CA GLN A 17 -20.17 -8.75 -6.94
C GLN A 17 -19.53 -10.08 -7.36
N ARG A 18 -19.53 -10.35 -8.66
CA ARG A 18 -18.82 -11.48 -9.27
C ARG A 18 -17.86 -10.94 -10.30
N TRP A 19 -16.62 -11.43 -10.28
CA TRP A 19 -15.60 -11.07 -11.24
C TRP A 19 -15.41 -12.24 -12.19
N CYS A 20 -15.73 -12.01 -13.46
CA CYS A 20 -15.62 -13.02 -14.52
C CYS A 20 -14.47 -12.68 -15.47
N ASP A 21 -13.90 -13.71 -16.08
CA ASP A 21 -12.96 -13.62 -17.21
C ASP A 21 -11.73 -12.76 -16.91
N VAL A 22 -11.22 -12.84 -15.68
CA VAL A 22 -10.22 -11.90 -15.17
C VAL A 22 -8.88 -12.11 -15.86
N THR A 23 -8.36 -11.07 -16.47
CA THR A 23 -7.06 -11.08 -17.14
C THR A 23 -6.12 -10.13 -16.44
N PHE A 24 -4.94 -10.62 -16.08
CA PHE A 24 -3.88 -9.83 -15.45
C PHE A 24 -2.65 -9.77 -16.34
N ALA A 25 -2.05 -8.59 -16.44
CA ALA A 25 -0.68 -8.40 -16.91
C ALA A 25 0.10 -7.60 -15.88
N HIS A 26 1.23 -8.13 -15.43
CA HIS A 26 2.01 -7.61 -14.31
C HIS A 26 3.43 -7.24 -14.73
N TRP A 27 3.86 -6.03 -14.39
CA TRP A 27 5.22 -5.55 -14.65
C TRP A 27 5.94 -5.24 -13.34
N PRO A 28 7.22 -5.65 -13.20
CA PRO A 28 8.06 -5.14 -12.14
C PRO A 28 8.42 -3.68 -12.44
N VAL A 29 8.41 -2.85 -11.41
CA VAL A 29 8.77 -1.43 -11.49
C VAL A 29 9.70 -1.05 -10.35
N ASP A 30 10.35 0.12 -10.48
CA ASP A 30 11.12 0.70 -9.39
C ASP A 30 10.19 1.06 -8.21
N PRO A 31 10.47 0.59 -6.98
CA PRO A 31 9.74 1.02 -5.78
C PRO A 31 9.61 2.54 -5.63
N ALA A 32 10.58 3.31 -6.10
CA ALA A 32 10.54 4.77 -6.08
C ALA A 32 9.42 5.35 -6.96
N ALA A 33 9.11 4.72 -8.09
CA ALA A 33 8.02 5.14 -8.97
C ALA A 33 6.65 4.94 -8.29
N VAL A 34 6.45 3.78 -7.66
CA VAL A 34 5.23 3.52 -6.88
C VAL A 34 5.13 4.49 -5.71
N ARG A 35 6.20 4.70 -4.95
CA ARG A 35 6.20 5.64 -3.81
C ARG A 35 5.83 7.07 -4.22
N ALA A 36 6.14 7.49 -5.44
CA ALA A 36 5.82 8.83 -5.92
C ALA A 36 4.32 9.10 -6.11
N VAL A 37 3.52 8.05 -6.36
CA VAL A 37 2.06 8.17 -6.56
C VAL A 37 1.24 7.90 -5.29
N LEU A 38 1.86 7.36 -4.24
CA LEU A 38 1.18 7.02 -3.00
C LEU A 38 0.99 8.22 -2.08
N PRO A 39 -0.12 8.28 -1.31
CA PRO A 39 -0.25 9.22 -0.22
C PRO A 39 0.71 8.89 0.94
N PRO A 40 1.00 9.86 1.81
CA PRO A 40 1.67 9.59 3.09
C PRO A 40 0.95 8.48 3.87
N GLY A 41 1.73 7.60 4.51
CA GLY A 41 1.22 6.50 5.32
C GLY A 41 1.00 5.19 4.55
N LEU A 42 1.22 5.17 3.24
CA LEU A 42 1.31 3.93 2.45
C LEU A 42 2.72 3.80 1.87
N GLU A 43 3.27 2.59 1.92
CA GLU A 43 4.55 2.25 1.30
C GLU A 43 4.33 1.22 0.18
N PRO A 44 5.19 1.17 -0.85
CA PRO A 44 5.16 0.09 -1.82
C PRO A 44 5.33 -1.28 -1.15
N ASP A 45 4.47 -2.24 -1.47
CA ASP A 45 4.68 -3.63 -1.08
C ASP A 45 5.62 -4.31 -2.08
N LEU A 46 6.64 -5.01 -1.58
CA LEU A 46 7.75 -5.49 -2.38
C LEU A 46 7.84 -7.02 -2.37
N HIS A 47 7.93 -7.60 -3.56
CA HIS A 47 8.30 -9.00 -3.77
C HIS A 47 9.70 -9.04 -4.37
N ASP A 48 10.62 -9.73 -3.71
CA ASP A 48 12.04 -9.82 -4.10
C ASP A 48 12.68 -8.45 -4.42
N GLY A 49 12.38 -7.45 -3.59
CA GLY A 49 12.91 -6.09 -3.72
C GLY A 49 12.29 -5.25 -4.84
N ARG A 50 11.33 -5.79 -5.60
CA ARG A 50 10.62 -5.10 -6.69
C ARG A 50 9.21 -4.73 -6.27
N ALA A 51 8.78 -3.55 -6.70
CA ALA A 51 7.36 -3.18 -6.68
C ALA A 51 6.72 -3.63 -8.00
N TRP A 52 5.39 -3.69 -8.04
CA TRP A 52 4.66 -4.23 -9.18
C TRP A 52 3.47 -3.36 -9.56
N VAL A 53 3.21 -3.29 -10.86
CA VAL A 53 2.04 -2.62 -11.45
C VAL A 53 1.30 -3.64 -12.30
N SER A 54 -0.03 -3.59 -12.25
CA SER A 54 -0.87 -4.52 -13.00
C SER A 54 -1.94 -3.80 -13.78
N LEU A 55 -2.09 -4.22 -15.03
CA LEU A 55 -3.29 -4.00 -15.81
C LEU A 55 -4.22 -5.18 -15.59
N VAL A 56 -5.47 -4.91 -15.25
CA VAL A 56 -6.46 -5.95 -14.96
C VAL A 56 -7.75 -5.64 -15.68
N GLY A 57 -8.11 -6.50 -16.64
CA GLY A 57 -9.40 -6.47 -17.32
C GLY A 57 -10.31 -7.57 -16.76
N PHE A 58 -11.56 -7.24 -16.46
CA PHE A 58 -12.55 -8.25 -16.08
C PHE A 58 -13.97 -7.76 -16.31
N THR A 59 -14.91 -8.71 -16.33
CA THR A 59 -16.33 -8.39 -16.33
C THR A 59 -16.85 -8.40 -14.89
N MET A 60 -17.32 -7.24 -14.44
CA MET A 60 -18.10 -7.13 -13.21
C MET A 60 -19.51 -7.63 -13.48
N ASP A 61 -20.00 -8.57 -12.68
CA ASP A 61 -21.34 -9.13 -12.79
C ASP A 61 -22.04 -9.17 -11.44
N SER A 62 -23.37 -9.13 -11.45
CA SER A 62 -24.23 -9.27 -10.28
C SER A 62 -23.92 -8.29 -9.13
N LEU A 63 -23.48 -7.07 -9.45
CA LEU A 63 -23.19 -6.03 -8.47
C LEU A 63 -24.46 -5.68 -7.67
N ARG A 64 -24.39 -5.86 -6.34
CA ARG A 64 -25.48 -5.57 -5.40
C ARG A 64 -24.94 -4.75 -4.24
N LEU A 65 -25.63 -3.66 -3.93
CA LEU A 65 -25.42 -2.91 -2.70
C LEU A 65 -26.38 -3.43 -1.63
N THR A 66 -25.85 -3.72 -0.44
CA THR A 66 -26.62 -4.31 0.64
C THR A 66 -27.78 -3.40 1.07
N GLY A 67 -29.00 -3.94 1.06
CA GLY A 67 -30.21 -3.20 1.44
C GLY A 67 -30.83 -2.36 0.32
N LEU A 68 -30.28 -2.37 -0.90
CA LEU A 68 -30.84 -1.68 -2.05
C LEU A 68 -31.34 -2.67 -3.12
N PRO A 69 -32.37 -2.30 -3.91
CA PRO A 69 -32.80 -3.11 -5.04
C PRO A 69 -31.68 -3.22 -6.10
N PRO A 70 -31.74 -4.21 -7.01
CA PRO A 70 -30.83 -4.30 -8.14
C PRO A 70 -30.77 -2.97 -8.90
N ILE A 71 -29.56 -2.47 -9.12
CA ILE A 71 -29.36 -1.20 -9.83
C ILE A 71 -29.48 -1.48 -11.35
N PRO A 72 -30.38 -0.79 -12.06
CA PRO A 72 -30.48 -0.92 -13.52
C PRO A 72 -29.14 -0.54 -14.18
N THR A 73 -28.79 -1.21 -15.27
CA THR A 73 -27.54 -0.97 -16.06
C THR A 73 -26.21 -1.35 -15.40
N THR A 74 -26.20 -1.78 -14.13
CA THR A 74 -24.97 -2.24 -13.45
C THR A 74 -25.00 -3.75 -13.17
N SER A 75 -25.91 -4.48 -13.81
CA SER A 75 -26.01 -5.93 -13.65
C SER A 75 -24.79 -6.65 -14.20
N ARG A 76 -24.22 -6.17 -15.31
CA ARG A 76 -22.99 -6.69 -15.91
C ARG A 76 -22.30 -5.61 -16.73
N PHE A 77 -21.03 -5.32 -16.45
CA PHE A 77 -20.23 -4.37 -17.22
C PHE A 77 -18.73 -4.69 -17.15
N PRO A 78 -17.96 -4.42 -18.21
CA PRO A 78 -16.51 -4.56 -18.17
C PRO A 78 -15.84 -3.45 -17.35
N GLU A 79 -14.79 -3.81 -16.63
CA GLU A 79 -13.92 -2.92 -15.88
C GLU A 79 -12.47 -3.19 -16.25
N PHE A 80 -11.70 -2.13 -16.42
CA PHE A 80 -10.27 -2.21 -16.66
C PHE A 80 -9.53 -1.33 -15.66
N ASN A 81 -8.64 -1.88 -14.85
CA ASN A 81 -7.94 -1.12 -13.83
C ASN A 81 -6.42 -1.17 -13.96
N VAL A 82 -5.81 -0.07 -13.54
CA VAL A 82 -4.39 0.05 -13.25
C VAL A 82 -4.25 0.01 -11.74
N ARG A 83 -3.49 -0.95 -11.21
CA ARG A 83 -3.27 -1.07 -9.77
C ARG A 83 -1.82 -1.37 -9.41
N THR A 84 -1.46 -1.00 -8.20
CA THR A 84 -0.19 -1.36 -7.55
C THR A 84 -0.44 -1.91 -6.15
N TYR A 85 0.61 -2.38 -5.49
CA TYR A 85 0.54 -3.11 -4.24
C TYR A 85 1.21 -2.31 -3.13
N VAL A 86 0.54 -2.23 -2.00
CA VAL A 86 0.93 -1.33 -0.90
C VAL A 86 0.88 -2.02 0.44
N MET A 87 1.77 -1.60 1.32
CA MET A 87 1.72 -1.87 2.75
C MET A 87 1.15 -0.64 3.46
N GLY A 88 0.00 -0.81 4.10
CA GLY A 88 -0.59 0.20 4.96
C GLY A 88 -0.64 -0.24 6.43
N PRO A 89 -1.11 0.64 7.34
CA PRO A 89 -1.20 0.33 8.78
C PRO A 89 -2.14 -0.84 9.11
N ASP A 90 -3.12 -1.10 8.25
CA ASP A 90 -4.06 -2.22 8.35
C ASP A 90 -3.59 -3.47 7.58
N GLY A 91 -2.34 -3.49 7.08
CA GLY A 91 -1.72 -4.61 6.38
C GLY A 91 -1.54 -4.41 4.86
N PRO A 92 -1.18 -5.49 4.13
CA PRO A 92 -1.06 -5.43 2.67
C PRO A 92 -2.40 -5.17 2.00
N GLY A 93 -2.37 -4.48 0.87
CA GLY A 93 -3.54 -4.23 0.04
C GLY A 93 -3.20 -3.77 -1.38
N VAL A 94 -4.24 -3.47 -2.14
CA VAL A 94 -4.13 -2.84 -3.46
C VAL A 94 -4.39 -1.34 -3.36
N TRP A 95 -3.64 -0.61 -4.17
CA TRP A 95 -3.91 0.78 -4.50
C TRP A 95 -4.30 0.86 -5.96
N PHE A 96 -5.53 1.30 -6.22
CA PHE A 96 -5.99 1.53 -7.58
C PHE A 96 -5.55 2.91 -8.05
N CYS A 97 -4.88 2.96 -9.18
CA CYS A 97 -4.47 4.21 -9.83
C CYS A 97 -5.60 4.73 -10.73
N SER A 98 -6.30 3.83 -11.42
CA SER A 98 -7.51 4.12 -12.18
C SER A 98 -8.38 2.86 -12.33
N LEU A 99 -9.69 3.04 -12.43
CA LEU A 99 -10.65 1.98 -12.79
C LEU A 99 -11.59 2.49 -13.88
N ASP A 100 -11.36 2.08 -15.12
CA ASP A 100 -12.12 2.50 -16.28
C ASP A 100 -13.39 1.65 -16.44
N VAL A 101 -14.54 2.32 -16.56
CA VAL A 101 -15.84 1.65 -16.75
C VAL A 101 -16.76 2.40 -17.74
N PRO A 102 -17.72 1.70 -18.37
CA PRO A 102 -18.64 2.32 -19.32
C PRO A 102 -19.77 3.14 -18.69
N HIS A 103 -20.07 2.99 -17.40
CA HIS A 103 -21.26 3.58 -16.78
C HIS A 103 -20.94 4.65 -15.73
N TRP A 104 -21.64 5.79 -15.81
CA TRP A 104 -21.48 6.90 -14.86
C TRP A 104 -21.96 6.60 -13.44
N LEU A 105 -23.00 5.77 -13.29
CA LEU A 105 -23.56 5.49 -11.97
C LEU A 105 -22.54 4.78 -11.05
N PRO A 106 -21.87 3.68 -11.46
CA PRO A 106 -20.73 3.13 -10.72
C PRO A 106 -19.62 4.15 -10.45
N VAL A 107 -19.28 5.01 -11.43
CA VAL A 107 -18.24 6.06 -11.26
C VAL A 107 -18.59 6.99 -10.10
N LEU A 108 -19.83 7.49 -10.06
CA LEU A 108 -20.28 8.40 -9.01
C LEU A 108 -20.30 7.71 -7.64
N VAL A 109 -20.86 6.50 -7.55
CA VAL A 109 -20.94 5.73 -6.30
C VAL A 109 -19.55 5.42 -5.74
N ALA A 110 -18.62 4.94 -6.58
CA ALA A 110 -17.29 4.55 -6.14
C ALA A 110 -16.45 5.77 -5.72
N ARG A 111 -16.49 6.88 -6.47
CA ARG A 111 -15.76 8.11 -6.12
C ARG A 111 -16.30 8.78 -4.86
N THR A 112 -17.59 8.65 -4.57
CA THR A 112 -18.23 9.27 -3.39
C THR A 112 -18.17 8.38 -2.15
N GLY A 113 -18.48 7.09 -2.27
CA GLY A 113 -18.54 6.15 -1.15
C GLY A 113 -17.18 5.57 -0.75
N PHE A 114 -16.32 5.26 -1.72
CA PHE A 114 -15.03 4.59 -1.50
C PHE A 114 -13.81 5.45 -1.82
N ALA A 115 -14.01 6.64 -2.40
CA ALA A 115 -12.95 7.49 -2.92
C ALA A 115 -12.02 6.81 -3.94
N LEU A 116 -12.55 5.81 -4.66
CA LEU A 116 -11.80 5.10 -5.69
C LEU A 116 -11.74 5.91 -6.99
N PRO A 117 -10.62 5.88 -7.74
CA PRO A 117 -10.44 6.63 -8.97
C PRO A 117 -11.15 5.94 -10.15
N TYR A 118 -12.48 5.81 -10.07
CA TYR A 118 -13.28 5.33 -11.19
C TYR A 118 -13.36 6.38 -12.28
N ASP A 119 -12.98 6.01 -13.48
CA ASP A 119 -12.89 6.88 -14.64
C ASP A 119 -13.92 6.44 -15.69
N LYS A 120 -14.49 7.43 -16.38
CA LYS A 120 -15.53 7.18 -17.37
C LYS A 120 -14.87 7.00 -18.73
N GLY A 121 -15.15 5.88 -19.38
CA GLY A 121 -14.71 5.60 -20.74
C GLY A 121 -15.68 4.72 -21.49
N THR A 122 -15.22 4.17 -22.60
CA THR A 122 -15.76 2.93 -23.17
C THR A 122 -14.78 1.81 -22.85
N VAL A 123 -15.31 0.65 -22.46
CA VAL A 123 -14.51 -0.55 -22.27
C VAL A 123 -15.11 -1.65 -23.13
N GLY A 124 -14.33 -2.15 -24.08
CA GLY A 124 -14.69 -3.23 -24.98
C GLY A 124 -14.04 -4.54 -24.54
N VAL A 125 -14.72 -5.65 -24.83
CA VAL A 125 -14.25 -7.00 -24.55
C VAL A 125 -14.18 -7.77 -25.86
N LEU A 126 -13.06 -8.44 -26.10
CA LEU A 126 -12.90 -9.47 -27.10
C LEU A 126 -12.83 -10.80 -26.36
N ASP A 127 -13.70 -11.74 -26.72
CA ASP A 127 -13.73 -13.08 -26.15
C ASP A 127 -13.93 -14.06 -27.30
N THR A 128 -12.84 -14.73 -27.68
CA THR A 128 -12.78 -15.77 -28.71
C THR A 128 -12.25 -17.06 -28.10
N GLU A 129 -12.37 -18.18 -28.82
CA GLU A 129 -11.83 -19.46 -28.33
C GLU A 129 -10.33 -19.40 -28.01
N ASP A 130 -9.57 -18.54 -28.69
CA ASP A 130 -8.12 -18.43 -28.55
C ASP A 130 -7.65 -17.20 -27.76
N ARG A 131 -8.48 -16.16 -27.58
CA ARG A 131 -8.02 -14.87 -27.03
C ARG A 131 -9.08 -14.21 -26.15
N VAL A 132 -8.57 -13.55 -25.11
CA VAL A 132 -9.32 -12.60 -24.30
C VAL A 132 -8.66 -11.24 -24.44
N GLY A 133 -9.44 -10.21 -24.72
CA GLY A 133 -8.95 -8.87 -24.98
C GLY A 133 -9.80 -7.80 -24.31
N TRP A 134 -9.14 -6.74 -23.86
CA TRP A 134 -9.74 -5.60 -23.19
C TRP A 134 -9.27 -4.32 -23.87
N TYR A 135 -10.21 -3.44 -24.21
CA TYR A 135 -9.91 -2.18 -24.89
C TYR A 135 -10.55 -1.01 -24.15
N VAL A 136 -9.78 0.04 -23.89
CA VAL A 136 -10.22 1.21 -23.13
C VAL A 136 -10.07 2.45 -24.00
N GLN A 137 -11.12 3.27 -24.04
CA GLN A 137 -11.01 4.67 -24.42
C GLN A 137 -11.57 5.52 -23.27
N ARG A 138 -10.67 6.02 -22.41
CA ARG A 138 -11.04 6.90 -21.31
C ARG A 138 -11.48 8.24 -21.87
N GLN A 139 -12.59 8.75 -21.36
CA GLN A 139 -13.18 10.03 -21.76
C GLN A 139 -13.04 11.09 -20.66
N TRP A 140 -13.02 10.65 -19.39
CA TRP A 140 -12.91 11.50 -18.21
C TRP A 140 -12.20 10.74 -17.08
N PRO A 141 -11.35 11.40 -16.26
CA PRO A 141 -11.08 12.85 -16.19
C PRO A 141 -10.18 13.38 -17.30
N GLU A 142 -9.40 12.51 -17.91
CA GLU A 142 -8.53 12.80 -19.04
C GLU A 142 -8.71 11.75 -20.13
N ARG A 143 -8.27 12.05 -21.35
CA ARG A 143 -8.38 11.12 -22.47
C ARG A 143 -7.11 10.29 -22.58
N CYS A 144 -7.26 8.98 -22.55
CA CYS A 144 -6.18 8.03 -22.84
C CYS A 144 -6.77 6.72 -23.35
N THR A 145 -5.90 5.87 -23.88
CA THR A 145 -6.24 4.54 -24.37
C THR A 145 -5.58 3.47 -23.52
N GLY A 146 -6.10 2.27 -23.61
CA GLY A 146 -5.50 1.09 -23.02
C GLY A 146 -5.93 -0.15 -23.77
N GLU A 147 -5.05 -1.14 -23.83
CA GLU A 147 -5.32 -2.41 -24.48
C GLU A 147 -4.58 -3.51 -23.72
N LEU A 148 -5.24 -4.66 -23.57
CA LEU A 148 -4.61 -5.89 -23.13
C LEU A 148 -5.26 -7.06 -23.85
N VAL A 149 -4.55 -7.69 -24.77
CA VAL A 149 -4.98 -8.91 -25.45
C VAL A 149 -4.02 -10.03 -25.11
N VAL A 150 -4.58 -11.16 -24.68
CA VAL A 150 -3.82 -12.32 -24.23
C VAL A 150 -4.38 -13.60 -24.83
N ARG A 151 -3.55 -14.63 -24.85
CA ARG A 151 -3.94 -16.02 -25.12
C ARG A 151 -3.76 -16.83 -23.85
N SER A 152 -4.76 -17.58 -23.44
CA SER A 152 -4.61 -18.55 -22.35
C SER A 152 -3.77 -19.73 -22.83
N THR A 153 -2.79 -20.15 -22.03
CA THR A 153 -2.03 -21.38 -22.31
C THR A 153 -2.74 -22.62 -21.79
N GLY A 154 -3.73 -22.46 -20.91
CA GLY A 154 -4.38 -23.55 -20.17
C GLY A 154 -3.50 -24.20 -19.10
N VAL A 155 -2.23 -23.80 -18.96
CA VAL A 155 -1.32 -24.34 -17.94
C VAL A 155 -1.62 -23.70 -16.58
N PRO A 156 -2.01 -24.46 -15.55
CA PRO A 156 -2.29 -23.92 -14.23
C PRO A 156 -1.07 -23.25 -13.61
N VAL A 157 -1.29 -22.13 -12.90
CA VAL A 157 -0.27 -21.52 -12.04
C VAL A 157 -0.33 -22.22 -10.69
N ALA A 158 0.71 -22.97 -10.35
CA ALA A 158 0.80 -23.73 -9.10
C ALA A 158 2.06 -23.33 -8.33
N ASP A 159 1.94 -23.23 -7.00
CA ASP A 159 3.05 -22.99 -6.07
C ASP A 159 3.95 -21.77 -6.44
N ASP A 160 3.34 -20.70 -6.94
CA ASP A 160 4.03 -19.46 -7.30
C ASP A 160 3.78 -18.36 -6.25
N PRO A 161 4.77 -18.07 -5.36
CA PRO A 161 4.64 -17.03 -4.35
C PRO A 161 4.42 -15.63 -4.93
N LEU A 162 4.92 -15.35 -6.14
CA LEU A 162 4.72 -14.08 -6.82
C LEU A 162 3.28 -13.98 -7.33
N ALA A 163 2.71 -15.05 -7.92
CA ALA A 163 1.31 -15.07 -8.32
C ALA A 163 0.37 -14.85 -7.13
N VAL A 164 0.65 -15.50 -5.99
CA VAL A 164 -0.09 -15.27 -4.73
C VAL A 164 0.05 -13.80 -4.29
N PHE A 165 1.27 -13.26 -4.27
CA PHE A 165 1.52 -11.85 -3.97
C PHE A 165 0.76 -10.90 -4.91
N LEU A 166 0.61 -11.21 -6.20
CA LEU A 166 -0.02 -10.34 -7.18
C LEU A 166 -1.55 -10.42 -7.19
N THR A 167 -2.14 -11.52 -6.71
CA THR A 167 -3.58 -11.81 -6.90
C THR A 167 -4.36 -12.01 -5.60
N ALA A 168 -3.74 -12.51 -4.53
CA ALA A 168 -4.36 -12.75 -3.23
C ALA A 168 -4.37 -11.48 -2.37
N ARG A 169 -5.20 -10.51 -2.75
CA ARG A 169 -5.25 -9.18 -2.11
C ARG A 169 -6.60 -8.90 -1.46
N TRP A 170 -6.57 -8.87 -0.15
CA TRP A 170 -7.77 -8.86 0.69
C TRP A 170 -8.22 -7.46 1.12
N ARG A 171 -7.59 -6.41 0.63
CA ARG A 171 -7.85 -5.04 1.08
C ARG A 171 -7.55 -4.05 -0.01
N LEU A 172 -8.35 -3.00 -0.08
CA LEU A 172 -8.05 -1.82 -0.85
C LEU A 172 -7.70 -0.64 0.05
N TYR A 173 -6.89 0.26 -0.50
CA TYR A 173 -6.65 1.60 0.03
C TYR A 173 -7.07 2.64 -1.01
N ALA A 174 -7.61 3.75 -0.52
CA ALA A 174 -8.04 4.87 -1.36
C ALA A 174 -7.78 6.18 -0.62
N ARG A 175 -7.79 7.31 -1.33
CA ARG A 175 -7.60 8.65 -0.74
C ARG A 175 -8.76 9.55 -1.12
N THR A 176 -9.40 10.14 -0.12
CA THR A 176 -10.43 11.16 -0.33
C THR A 176 -9.84 12.45 -0.89
N ARG A 177 -10.67 13.30 -1.49
CA ARG A 177 -10.25 14.65 -1.94
C ARG A 177 -9.64 15.49 -0.80
N GLY A 178 -10.09 15.28 0.44
CA GLY A 178 -9.55 15.94 1.64
C GLY A 178 -8.23 15.34 2.16
N GLY A 179 -7.67 14.33 1.50
CA GLY A 179 -6.39 13.72 1.87
C GLY A 179 -6.46 12.57 2.87
N VAL A 180 -7.65 12.21 3.35
CA VAL A 180 -7.84 11.08 4.27
C VAL A 180 -7.66 9.76 3.52
N VAL A 181 -6.80 8.88 4.02
CA VAL A 181 -6.65 7.52 3.50
C VAL A 181 -7.75 6.64 4.09
N LEU A 182 -8.51 5.98 3.22
CA LEU A 182 -9.52 5.00 3.56
C LEU A 182 -9.00 3.60 3.28
N THR A 183 -9.57 2.62 3.97
CA THR A 183 -9.38 1.20 3.69
C THR A 183 -10.71 0.46 3.76
N ALA A 184 -10.86 -0.55 2.91
CA ALA A 184 -11.99 -1.49 2.95
C ALA A 184 -11.48 -2.92 2.76
N PRO A 185 -12.00 -3.90 3.54
CA PRO A 185 -11.68 -5.30 3.32
C PRO A 185 -12.41 -5.80 2.07
N VAL A 186 -11.74 -6.68 1.33
CA VAL A 186 -12.23 -7.38 0.13
C VAL A 186 -11.98 -8.86 0.37
N HIS A 187 -12.99 -9.69 0.10
CA HIS A 187 -12.88 -11.14 0.18
C HIS A 187 -13.31 -11.73 -1.15
N HIS A 188 -12.52 -12.67 -1.68
CA HIS A 188 -12.85 -13.49 -2.83
C HIS A 188 -12.31 -14.92 -2.60
N GLU A 189 -12.82 -15.92 -3.33
CA GLU A 189 -12.22 -17.25 -3.30
C GLU A 189 -10.82 -17.24 -3.92
N PRO A 190 -9.94 -18.21 -3.59
CA PRO A 190 -8.69 -18.40 -4.31
C PRO A 190 -8.92 -18.50 -5.82
N TRP A 191 -8.01 -17.91 -6.58
CA TRP A 191 -8.11 -17.88 -8.03
C TRP A 191 -7.72 -19.23 -8.66
N SER A 192 -8.55 -19.73 -9.58
CA SER A 192 -8.11 -20.74 -10.54
C SER A 192 -7.31 -20.04 -11.65
N LEU A 193 -6.02 -19.82 -11.43
CA LEU A 193 -5.14 -19.12 -12.37
C LEU A 193 -4.52 -20.09 -13.40
N VAL A 194 -4.44 -19.64 -14.64
CA VAL A 194 -3.62 -20.25 -15.70
C VAL A 194 -2.67 -19.21 -16.27
N HIS A 195 -1.51 -19.65 -16.77
CA HIS A 195 -0.57 -18.78 -17.47
C HIS A 195 -1.19 -18.29 -18.78
N GLY A 196 -0.90 -17.03 -19.13
CA GLY A 196 -1.23 -16.47 -20.43
C GLY A 196 0.01 -16.02 -21.19
N GLU A 197 -0.17 -15.81 -22.49
CA GLU A 197 0.80 -15.18 -23.37
C GLU A 197 0.26 -13.81 -23.79
N LEU A 198 1.11 -12.80 -23.74
CA LEU A 198 0.75 -11.49 -24.26
C LEU A 198 0.67 -11.55 -25.80
N VAL A 199 -0.44 -11.03 -26.35
CA VAL A 199 -0.63 -10.86 -27.80
C VAL A 199 -0.38 -9.41 -28.20
N SER A 200 -1.00 -8.46 -27.50
CA SER A 200 -0.81 -7.03 -27.69
C SER A 200 -1.18 -6.25 -26.43
N VAL A 201 -0.54 -5.09 -26.24
CA VAL A 201 -0.81 -4.21 -25.10
C VAL A 201 -0.62 -2.74 -25.50
N ASP A 202 -1.51 -1.88 -25.02
CA ASP A 202 -1.34 -0.44 -24.94
C ASP A 202 -1.37 -0.04 -23.47
N THR A 203 -0.25 0.50 -22.99
CA THR A 203 -0.02 0.85 -21.58
C THR A 203 -0.21 2.35 -21.31
N ALA A 204 -0.82 3.11 -22.22
CA ALA A 204 -1.04 4.55 -22.05
C ALA A 204 -1.85 4.88 -20.79
N VAL A 205 -2.84 4.05 -20.41
CA VAL A 205 -3.55 4.14 -19.11
C VAL A 205 -2.62 4.04 -17.90
N ALA A 206 -1.57 3.21 -17.94
CA ALA A 206 -0.59 3.10 -16.87
C ALA A 206 0.30 4.35 -16.78
N THR A 207 0.68 4.87 -17.94
CA THR A 207 1.45 6.13 -18.05
C THR A 207 0.64 7.32 -17.53
N ALA A 208 -0.65 7.41 -17.88
CA ALA A 208 -1.57 8.42 -17.37
C ALA A 208 -1.74 8.34 -15.84
N ALA A 209 -1.72 7.13 -15.29
CA ALA A 209 -1.67 6.87 -13.85
C ALA A 209 -0.34 7.23 -13.16
N GLY A 210 0.66 7.73 -13.90
CA GLY A 210 1.99 8.07 -13.38
C GLY A 210 2.91 6.87 -13.17
N LEU A 211 2.55 5.71 -13.72
CA LEU A 211 3.28 4.45 -13.57
C LEU A 211 3.55 3.84 -14.96
N PRO A 212 4.42 4.44 -15.78
CA PRO A 212 4.81 3.84 -17.05
C PRO A 212 5.45 2.47 -16.81
N VAL A 213 5.08 1.49 -17.62
CA VAL A 213 5.57 0.12 -17.57
C VAL A 213 6.25 -0.25 -18.89
N HIS A 214 7.29 -1.06 -18.81
CA HIS A 214 8.13 -1.43 -19.96
C HIS A 214 8.54 -2.91 -19.87
N GLY A 215 8.82 -3.51 -21.03
CA GLY A 215 9.19 -4.93 -21.14
C GLY A 215 7.99 -5.86 -21.13
N ASP A 216 8.27 -7.16 -21.08
CA ASP A 216 7.24 -8.19 -21.12
C ASP A 216 6.58 -8.39 -19.75
N PRO A 217 5.24 -8.44 -19.67
CA PRO A 217 4.54 -8.74 -18.44
C PRO A 217 4.54 -10.24 -18.13
N ILE A 218 4.35 -10.53 -16.85
CA ILE A 218 3.78 -11.82 -16.43
C ILE A 218 2.28 -11.75 -16.66
N VAL A 219 1.71 -12.73 -17.36
CA VAL A 219 0.29 -12.76 -17.70
C VAL A 219 -0.40 -13.93 -17.02
N HIS A 220 -1.53 -13.65 -16.38
CA HIS A 220 -2.41 -14.65 -15.79
C HIS A 220 -3.84 -14.46 -16.29
N VAL A 221 -4.53 -15.58 -16.53
CA VAL A 221 -5.97 -15.61 -16.76
C VAL A 221 -6.60 -16.34 -15.58
N GLY A 222 -7.57 -15.71 -14.94
CA GLY A 222 -8.26 -16.20 -13.76
C GLY A 222 -9.69 -16.65 -14.05
N GLY A 223 -10.11 -17.69 -13.34
CA GLY A 223 -11.50 -18.10 -13.30
C GLY A 223 -12.42 -17.07 -12.64
N THR A 224 -13.71 -17.40 -12.60
CA THR A 224 -14.72 -16.55 -11.95
C THR A 224 -14.66 -16.66 -10.43
N VAL A 225 -14.73 -15.52 -9.74
CA VAL A 225 -14.78 -15.46 -8.27
C VAL A 225 -15.94 -14.59 -7.76
N SER A 226 -16.48 -14.95 -6.61
CA SER A 226 -17.47 -14.17 -5.87
C SER A 226 -16.75 -13.24 -4.90
N VAL A 227 -17.10 -11.96 -4.95
CA VAL A 227 -16.42 -10.93 -4.17
C VAL A 227 -17.38 -10.27 -3.19
N ARG A 228 -16.92 -10.13 -1.95
CA ARG A 228 -17.59 -9.38 -0.88
C ARG A 228 -16.70 -8.21 -0.51
N VAL A 229 -17.29 -7.02 -0.41
CA VAL A 229 -16.59 -5.79 -0.02
C VAL A 229 -17.21 -5.25 1.26
N GLY A 230 -16.37 -5.01 2.26
CA GLY A 230 -16.80 -4.39 3.52
C GLY A 230 -16.87 -2.87 3.43
N ALA A 231 -17.44 -2.24 4.46
CA ALA A 231 -17.56 -0.79 4.50
C ALA A 231 -16.18 -0.11 4.49
N PRO A 232 -16.00 0.95 3.70
CA PRO A 232 -14.79 1.76 3.77
C PRO A 232 -14.76 2.48 5.11
N ARG A 233 -13.59 2.53 5.73
CA ARG A 233 -13.32 3.29 6.94
C ARG A 233 -12.03 4.07 6.79
N PRO A 234 -11.85 5.19 7.51
CA PRO A 234 -10.53 5.78 7.65
C PRO A 234 -9.52 4.74 8.13
N VAL A 235 -8.33 4.77 7.54
CA VAL A 235 -7.17 4.07 8.11
C VAL A 235 -7.00 4.63 9.52
N ARG A 236 -7.07 3.75 10.51
CA ARG A 236 -6.80 4.17 11.89
C ARG A 236 -5.31 4.44 11.95
N ALA A 237 -4.93 5.61 12.47
CA ALA A 237 -3.56 5.79 12.93
C ALA A 237 -3.25 4.60 13.85
N ALA A 238 -2.19 3.86 13.57
CA ALA A 238 -1.82 2.74 14.40
C ALA A 238 -1.77 3.22 15.87
N PRO A 239 -2.31 2.45 16.84
CA PRO A 239 -2.10 2.76 18.24
C PRO A 239 -0.60 2.95 18.47
N LEU A 240 -0.22 3.98 19.22
CA LEU A 240 1.18 4.14 19.57
C LEU A 240 1.62 2.92 20.40
N PRO A 241 2.86 2.44 20.24
CA PRO A 241 3.38 1.34 21.03
C PRO A 241 3.24 1.65 22.53
N THR A 242 2.84 0.65 23.30
CA THR A 242 2.66 0.76 24.76
C THR A 242 3.76 0.01 25.52
N GLY A 243 3.84 0.24 26.84
CA GLY A 243 4.90 -0.31 27.68
C GLY A 243 6.24 0.41 27.51
N ASP A 244 7.33 -0.33 27.70
CA ASP A 244 8.69 0.14 27.41
C ASP A 244 8.87 0.27 25.90
N LEU A 245 9.43 1.40 25.47
CA LEU A 245 9.70 1.70 24.08
C LEU A 245 11.16 1.42 23.74
N VAL A 246 11.39 0.91 22.55
CA VAL A 246 12.72 0.80 21.95
C VAL A 246 12.72 1.56 20.64
N VAL A 247 13.57 2.58 20.56
CA VAL A 247 13.77 3.43 19.40
C VAL A 247 14.94 2.89 18.59
N HIS A 248 14.64 2.45 17.38
CA HIS A 248 15.60 1.92 16.43
C HIS A 248 15.97 3.00 15.42
N PHE A 249 17.25 3.32 15.30
CA PHE A 249 17.74 4.41 14.47
C PHE A 249 18.92 4.00 13.58
N ASP A 250 19.05 4.70 12.46
CA ASP A 250 20.18 4.59 11.53
C ASP A 250 21.46 5.13 12.20
N ASP A 251 22.35 4.22 12.62
CA ASP A 251 23.57 4.53 13.37
C ASP A 251 24.70 5.07 12.49
N ASP A 252 24.58 4.91 11.17
CA ASP A 252 25.47 5.52 10.17
C ASP A 252 25.05 6.97 9.84
N CYS A 253 23.86 7.40 10.25
CA CYS A 253 23.37 8.76 10.05
C CYS A 253 23.68 9.67 11.26
N GLY A 254 24.55 10.67 11.04
CA GLY A 254 24.93 11.65 12.07
C GLY A 254 23.76 12.51 12.59
N PHE A 255 22.82 12.86 11.73
CA PHE A 255 21.59 13.56 12.12
C PHE A 255 20.69 12.68 13.01
N CYS A 256 20.46 11.42 12.63
CA CYS A 256 19.68 10.49 13.45
C CYS A 256 20.31 10.30 14.83
N SER A 257 21.64 10.12 14.86
CA SER A 257 22.41 10.00 16.09
C SER A 257 22.30 11.24 16.99
N ALA A 258 22.35 12.44 16.42
CA ALA A 258 22.19 13.68 17.18
C ALA A 258 20.76 13.82 17.76
N CYS A 259 19.73 13.50 16.98
CA CYS A 259 18.35 13.49 17.45
C CYS A 259 18.15 12.50 18.60
N VAL A 260 18.69 11.28 18.47
CA VAL A 260 18.60 10.26 19.52
C VAL A 260 19.32 10.69 20.79
N ARG A 261 20.51 11.30 20.70
CA ARG A 261 21.20 11.85 21.89
C ARG A 261 20.39 12.94 22.59
N LEU A 262 19.67 13.76 21.84
CA LEU A 262 18.78 14.77 22.42
C LEU A 262 17.59 14.09 23.12
N LEU A 263 16.91 13.18 22.42
CA LEU A 263 15.76 12.44 22.95
C LEU A 263 16.12 11.66 24.22
N ALA A 264 17.26 10.97 24.23
CA ALA A 264 17.74 10.22 25.40
C ALA A 264 17.99 11.08 26.65
N ARG A 265 18.22 12.40 26.49
CA ARG A 265 18.36 13.33 27.63
C ARG A 265 17.02 13.77 28.22
N ILE A 266 15.95 13.73 27.42
CA ILE A 266 14.65 14.31 27.78
C ILE A 266 13.55 13.26 27.98
N SER A 267 13.71 12.05 27.44
CA SER A 267 12.79 10.93 27.66
C SER A 267 13.01 10.29 29.03
N ASP A 268 11.94 9.79 29.64
CA ASP A 268 12.03 8.99 30.85
C ASP A 268 12.69 7.60 30.61
N ALA A 269 12.90 6.85 31.70
CA ALA A 269 13.60 5.57 31.68
C ALA A 269 12.88 4.44 30.91
N SER A 270 11.62 4.65 30.51
CA SER A 270 10.86 3.67 29.72
C SER A 270 11.23 3.66 28.23
N VAL A 271 12.16 4.51 27.79
CA VAL A 271 12.62 4.56 26.39
C VAL A 271 14.08 4.13 26.28
N ARG A 272 14.33 3.07 25.52
CA ARG A 272 15.67 2.60 25.12
C ARG A 272 15.94 2.98 23.68
N TYR A 273 17.21 3.10 23.33
CA TYR A 273 17.66 3.48 21.99
C TYR A 273 18.69 2.48 21.48
N GLN A 274 18.52 1.98 20.26
CA GLN A 274 19.43 1.01 19.67
C GLN A 274 19.58 1.19 18.15
N PRO A 275 20.70 0.72 17.55
CA PRO A 275 20.86 0.69 16.12
C PRO A 275 19.78 -0.14 15.41
N ALA A 276 19.30 0.33 14.26
CA ALA A 276 18.28 -0.33 13.47
C ALA A 276 18.71 -1.71 12.92
N ARG A 277 20.02 -1.96 12.79
CA ARG A 277 20.56 -3.29 12.44
C ARG A 277 20.25 -4.40 13.47
N LEU A 278 19.76 -4.03 14.66
CA LEU A 278 19.32 -4.96 15.70
C LEU A 278 17.79 -5.22 15.66
N LEU A 279 17.10 -4.80 14.59
CA LEU A 279 15.70 -5.17 14.35
C LEU A 279 15.61 -6.60 13.80
N ASP A 280 15.01 -7.50 14.58
CA ASP A 280 14.79 -8.88 14.16
C ASP A 280 13.59 -9.04 13.21
N ASP A 281 12.64 -8.10 13.24
CA ASP A 281 11.46 -8.14 12.38
C ASP A 281 11.81 -7.66 10.96
N PRO A 282 11.66 -8.52 9.92
CA PRO A 282 12.08 -8.19 8.56
C PRO A 282 11.24 -7.09 7.91
N VAL A 283 9.99 -6.90 8.33
CA VAL A 283 9.13 -5.81 7.84
C VAL A 283 9.59 -4.48 8.45
N LEU A 284 9.82 -4.46 9.76
CA LEU A 284 10.31 -3.27 10.46
C LEU A 284 11.75 -2.90 10.03
N ALA A 285 12.59 -3.90 9.77
CA ALA A 285 13.94 -3.69 9.25
C ALA A 285 13.91 -2.94 7.91
N ARG A 286 13.04 -3.33 6.97
CA ARG A 286 12.85 -2.62 5.69
C ARG A 286 12.34 -1.19 5.91
N LEU A 287 11.38 -0.99 6.80
CA LEU A 287 10.87 0.35 7.12
C LEU A 287 11.95 1.24 7.76
N SER A 288 12.89 0.65 8.48
CA SER A 288 13.98 1.38 9.15
C SER A 288 14.95 2.07 8.20
N GLU A 289 15.03 1.61 6.94
CA GLU A 289 15.88 2.24 5.91
C GLU A 289 15.43 3.67 5.58
N VAL A 290 14.16 3.98 5.77
CA VAL A 290 13.54 5.25 5.35
C VAL A 290 12.91 6.02 6.51
N ALA A 291 12.75 5.40 7.68
CA ALA A 291 12.14 6.02 8.85
C ALA A 291 12.72 5.48 10.17
N ILE A 292 12.54 6.23 11.24
CA ILE A 292 12.76 5.73 12.61
C ILE A 292 11.68 4.72 12.96
N ILE A 293 12.05 3.65 13.66
CA ILE A 293 11.10 2.64 14.15
C ILE A 293 11.07 2.70 15.67
N VAL A 294 9.88 2.66 16.25
CA VAL A 294 9.66 2.61 17.69
C VAL A 294 8.82 1.39 17.99
N THR A 295 9.39 0.41 18.68
CA THR A 295 8.69 -0.81 19.09
C THR A 295 8.31 -0.73 20.57
N GLY A 296 7.22 -1.36 20.97
CA GLY A 296 6.86 -1.53 22.38
C GLY A 296 6.34 -2.93 22.68
N ALA A 297 5.82 -3.12 23.89
CA ALA A 297 5.22 -4.39 24.30
C ALA A 297 4.01 -4.78 23.41
N GLN A 298 3.31 -3.78 22.88
CA GLN A 298 2.21 -3.97 21.94
C GLN A 298 2.37 -3.01 20.76
N GLY A 299 2.75 -3.57 19.61
CA GLY A 299 2.83 -2.85 18.35
C GLY A 299 4.13 -2.09 18.12
N ALA A 300 4.18 -1.43 16.98
CA ALA A 300 5.28 -0.57 16.55
C ALA A 300 4.72 0.65 15.83
N ALA A 301 5.47 1.75 15.86
CA ALA A 301 5.19 2.96 15.12
C ALA A 301 6.44 3.40 14.35
N SER A 302 6.24 4.12 13.26
CA SER A 302 7.34 4.64 12.44
C SER A 302 7.12 6.12 12.12
N GLY A 303 8.19 6.78 11.67
CA GLY A 303 8.11 8.17 11.20
C GLY A 303 7.55 9.13 12.25
N VAL A 304 6.54 9.92 11.89
CA VAL A 304 5.90 10.91 12.77
C VAL A 304 5.22 10.24 13.97
N ASP A 305 4.56 9.10 13.78
CA ASP A 305 3.92 8.37 14.88
C ASP A 305 4.96 7.79 15.85
N GLY A 306 6.10 7.33 15.34
CA GLY A 306 7.24 6.94 16.17
C GLY A 306 7.76 8.11 17.02
N VAL A 307 7.96 9.28 16.41
CA VAL A 307 8.36 10.51 17.13
C VAL A 307 7.31 10.92 18.16
N ALA A 308 6.01 10.84 17.83
CA ALA A 308 4.93 11.15 18.76
C ALA A 308 4.91 10.19 19.97
N ALA A 309 5.20 8.89 19.77
CA ALA A 309 5.33 7.92 20.86
C ALA A 309 6.44 8.30 21.83
N VAL A 310 7.62 8.66 21.33
CA VAL A 310 8.78 9.02 22.16
C VAL A 310 8.54 10.35 22.88
N LEU A 311 7.98 11.36 22.20
CA LEU A 311 7.64 12.64 22.82
C LEU A 311 6.62 12.46 23.96
N GLY A 312 5.72 11.48 23.86
CA GLY A 312 4.84 11.05 24.94
C GLY A 312 5.55 10.66 26.24
N ARG A 313 6.84 10.35 26.18
CA ARG A 313 7.72 10.00 27.32
C ARG A 313 8.69 11.12 27.72
N CYS A 314 8.55 12.31 27.13
CA CYS A 314 9.44 13.46 27.38
C CYS A 314 8.80 14.51 28.31
N GLY A 315 8.11 14.07 29.37
CA GLY A 315 7.41 14.94 30.31
C GLY A 315 6.11 15.57 29.78
N PRO A 316 5.50 16.52 30.51
CA PRO A 316 4.19 17.08 30.17
C PRO A 316 4.15 17.83 28.82
N ALA A 317 5.19 18.63 28.53
CA ALA A 317 5.28 19.35 27.26
C ALA A 317 5.48 18.39 26.07
N GLY A 318 6.29 17.34 26.25
CA GLY A 318 6.45 16.27 25.26
C GLY A 318 5.15 15.54 24.98
N ARG A 319 4.37 15.20 26.01
CA ARG A 319 3.03 14.59 25.85
C ARG A 319 2.08 15.45 25.02
N LEU A 320 2.05 16.74 25.29
CA LEU A 320 1.25 17.68 24.51
C LEU A 320 1.74 17.74 23.05
N ALA A 321 3.04 17.86 22.82
CA ALA A 321 3.62 17.89 21.48
C ALA A 321 3.32 16.60 20.69
N GLY A 322 3.48 15.43 21.33
CA GLY A 322 3.16 14.13 20.72
C GLY A 322 1.67 14.00 20.38
N ALA A 323 0.78 14.49 21.24
CA ALA A 323 -0.66 14.53 20.96
C ALA A 323 -1.00 15.47 19.79
N LEU A 324 -0.42 16.67 19.76
CA LEU A 324 -0.61 17.65 18.69
C LEU A 324 -0.15 17.09 17.34
N LEU A 325 1.02 16.43 17.29
CA LEU A 325 1.55 15.82 16.06
C LEU A 325 0.61 14.80 15.40
N ARG A 326 -0.37 14.27 16.13
CA ARG A 326 -1.35 13.30 15.64
C ARG A 326 -2.67 13.93 15.20
N LEU A 327 -2.82 15.26 15.32
CA LEU A 327 -3.96 15.97 14.76
C LEU A 327 -3.89 15.93 13.23
N PRO A 328 -4.99 15.59 12.49
CA PRO A 328 -4.94 15.28 11.06
C PRO A 328 -4.21 16.31 10.18
N GLY A 329 -4.43 17.61 10.42
CA GLY A 329 -3.76 18.68 9.67
C GLY A 329 -2.27 18.83 10.01
N LEU A 330 -1.92 18.72 11.29
CA LEU A 330 -0.52 18.82 11.73
C LEU A 330 0.27 17.55 11.40
N HIS A 331 -0.35 16.37 11.50
CA HIS A 331 0.23 15.08 11.14
C HIS A 331 0.59 15.03 9.65
N LEU A 332 -0.28 15.54 8.78
CA LEU A 332 -0.01 15.64 7.34
C LEU A 332 1.24 16.50 7.07
N VAL A 333 1.28 17.71 7.64
CA VAL A 333 2.42 18.63 7.46
C VAL A 333 3.69 18.03 8.06
N ALA A 334 3.61 17.48 9.26
CA ALA A 334 4.72 16.79 9.91
C ALA A 334 5.22 15.61 9.09
N GLY A 335 4.32 14.85 8.44
CA GLY A 335 4.67 13.74 7.56
C GLY A 335 5.47 14.20 6.34
N VAL A 336 5.06 15.30 5.71
CA VAL A 336 5.80 15.91 4.58
C VAL A 336 7.18 16.39 5.03
N VAL A 337 7.24 17.15 6.12
CA VAL A 337 8.51 17.66 6.68
C VAL A 337 9.42 16.51 7.06
N TYR A 338 8.90 15.49 7.74
CA TYR A 338 9.63 14.29 8.12
C TYR A 338 10.20 13.59 6.90
N ALA A 339 9.41 13.36 5.85
CA ALA A 339 9.88 12.71 4.62
C ALA A 339 10.99 13.52 3.93
N LEU A 340 10.88 14.86 3.90
CA LEU A 340 11.92 15.73 3.36
C LEU A 340 13.23 15.62 4.17
N VAL A 341 13.14 15.64 5.50
CA VAL A 341 14.30 15.48 6.39
C VAL A 341 14.91 14.08 6.23
N ALA A 342 14.09 13.03 6.28
CA ALA A 342 14.54 11.64 6.18
C ALA A 342 15.26 11.34 4.86
N ARG A 343 14.78 11.91 3.74
CA ARG A 343 15.44 11.84 2.42
C ARG A 343 16.76 12.61 2.36
N ASN A 344 16.88 13.71 3.10
CA ASN A 344 18.06 14.58 3.09
C ASN A 344 19.00 14.36 4.28
N ARG A 345 18.72 13.40 5.16
CA ARG A 345 19.41 13.20 6.45
C ARG A 345 20.95 13.12 6.34
N GLN A 346 21.45 12.47 5.29
CA GLN A 346 22.89 12.38 5.03
C GLN A 346 23.50 13.71 4.57
N ARG A 347 22.77 14.49 3.75
CA ARG A 347 23.19 15.84 3.36
C ARG A 347 23.18 16.80 4.56
N ILE A 348 22.16 16.69 5.41
CA ILE A 348 22.05 17.47 6.65
C ILE A 348 23.22 17.15 7.58
N SER A 349 23.54 15.86 7.76
CA SER A 349 24.68 15.42 8.56
C SER A 349 25.99 16.05 8.10
N ARG A 350 26.27 16.03 6.79
CA ARG A 350 27.47 16.67 6.21
C ARG A 350 27.49 18.19 6.38
N ARG A 351 26.35 18.87 6.16
CA ARG A 351 26.27 20.34 6.28
C ARG A 351 26.44 20.82 7.72
N LEU A 352 25.93 20.07 8.69
CA LEU A 352 25.98 20.43 10.11
C LEU A 352 27.18 19.80 10.85
N GLY A 353 28.05 19.06 10.15
CA GLY A 353 29.20 18.38 10.76
C GLY A 353 28.81 17.33 11.81
N LEU A 354 27.62 16.73 11.70
CA LEU A 354 27.12 15.75 12.66
C LEU A 354 27.75 14.38 12.38
N LYS A 355 28.33 13.76 13.43
CA LYS A 355 28.99 12.47 13.35
C LYS A 355 28.05 11.31 13.68
N ALA A 356 28.23 10.19 12.97
CA ALA A 356 27.58 8.90 13.21
C ALA A 356 27.87 8.35 14.62
N ALA A 357 27.11 7.35 15.05
CA ALA A 357 27.10 6.87 16.44
C ALA A 357 28.40 6.18 16.89
N CYS A 358 29.33 5.85 15.97
CA CYS A 358 30.63 5.24 16.30
C CYS A 358 31.56 6.06 17.21
N ASP A 359 31.15 7.25 17.66
CA ASP A 359 31.82 8.06 18.68
C ASP A 359 31.13 8.02 20.08
N LEU A 360 30.27 7.04 20.39
CA LEU A 360 29.68 6.87 21.74
C LEU A 360 30.35 5.74 22.54
N PRO A 361 30.79 5.98 23.79
CA PRO A 361 31.41 4.95 24.62
C PRO A 361 30.44 3.83 24.95
N THR A 362 30.86 2.59 24.74
CA THR A 362 30.17 1.38 25.18
C THR A 362 29.95 1.45 26.70
N PRO A 363 28.75 1.11 27.23
CA PRO A 363 28.58 1.01 28.67
C PRO A 363 29.55 -0.03 29.24
N THR A 364 30.33 0.38 30.25
CA THR A 364 31.25 -0.49 30.98
C THR A 364 30.48 -1.67 31.56
N PRO A 365 30.93 -2.93 31.36
CA PRO A 365 30.31 -4.06 32.03
C PRO A 365 30.38 -3.88 33.55
N THR A 366 29.24 -4.07 34.22
CA THR A 366 29.14 -4.07 35.68
C THR A 366 30.06 -5.16 36.24
N PRO A 367 30.98 -4.86 37.17
CA PRO A 367 31.79 -5.90 37.80
C PRO A 367 30.89 -6.65 38.79
N GLY A 368 30.42 -7.83 38.39
CA GLY A 368 29.55 -8.64 39.26
C GLY A 368 28.74 -9.73 38.56
N SER A 369 29.38 -10.52 37.71
CA SER A 369 28.88 -11.87 37.39
C SER A 369 30.07 -12.73 37.00
N ALA A 370 30.73 -13.28 38.02
CA ALA A 370 31.57 -14.47 37.89
C ALA A 370 30.72 -15.67 38.33
#